data_AF-A0A0D0QH71-F1
#
_entry.id   AF-A0A0D0QH71-F1
#
_cell.length_a   1.000
_cell.length_b   1.000
_cell.length_c   1.000
_cell.angle_alpha   90.00
_cell.angle_beta   90.00
_cell.angle_gamma   90.00
#
_symmetry.space_group_name_H-M   'P 1'
#
loop_
_entity.id
_entity.type
_entity.pdbx_description
1 polymer ?
#
loop_
_entity_poly.entity_id
_entity_poly.type
_entity_poly.pdbx_seq_one_letter_code
_entity_poly.pdbx_strand_id
1 'polypeptide(L)'
;MPLVPGLLDGLREGRVPTIGGSRYMLLEPSHHVAPPRFEESVFELMTAGYTVLITHPERLSWVEDQYEVFERISRRGAWMQITAGALTGRFGRRVKYWGERFVGDGHCMVLATDAHHPQRRPPLLAEAREAAAALVGADEAGHMVRTRPAGIIANTAPELLPPPLFATPGFTPASHDAPRSGSALARFLRGLRSSRA
;
A
#
# COMPACT_ATOMS: atom_id res chain seq x y z
N MET A 1 12.84 6.67 13.77
CA MET A 1 12.20 7.99 14.00
C MET A 1 10.70 7.75 13.95
N PRO A 2 9.89 8.23 14.92
CA PRO A 2 8.43 8.17 14.82
C PRO A 2 7.95 8.88 13.54
N LEU A 3 6.65 8.80 13.21
CA LEU A 3 6.08 9.72 12.22
C LEU A 3 6.45 11.16 12.57
N VAL A 4 6.45 12.04 11.55
CA VAL A 4 6.92 13.43 11.68
C VAL A 4 6.31 14.07 12.94
N PRO A 5 7.14 14.56 13.89
CA PRO A 5 6.65 15.19 15.10
C PRO A 5 5.67 16.32 14.80
N GLY A 6 4.54 16.37 15.53
CA GLY A 6 3.51 17.39 15.34
C GLY A 6 2.66 17.22 14.07
N LEU A 7 2.72 16.07 13.39
CA LEU A 7 1.91 15.79 12.19
C LEU A 7 0.42 16.04 12.42
N LEU A 8 -0.14 15.53 13.53
CA LEU A 8 -1.56 15.67 13.84
C LEU A 8 -1.96 17.14 14.05
N ASP A 9 -1.15 17.91 14.78
CA ASP A 9 -1.40 19.34 14.98
C ASP A 9 -1.29 20.09 13.66
N GLY A 10 -0.30 19.77 12.83
CA GLY A 10 -0.15 20.33 11.50
C GLY A 10 -1.35 20.04 10.58
N LEU A 11 -1.96 18.86 10.68
CA LEU A 11 -3.20 18.53 9.96
C LEU A 11 -4.38 19.35 10.48
N ARG A 12 -4.57 19.44 11.81
CA ARG A 12 -5.67 20.21 12.44
C ARG A 12 -5.60 21.70 12.14
N GLU A 13 -4.39 22.24 12.09
CA GLU A 13 -4.12 23.66 11.81
C GLU A 13 -4.09 23.96 10.30
N GLY A 14 -4.25 22.95 9.43
CA GLY A 14 -4.20 23.12 7.97
C GLY A 14 -2.80 23.41 7.40
N ARG A 15 -1.74 23.25 8.20
CA ARG A 15 -0.34 23.38 7.75
C ARG A 15 0.14 22.17 6.94
N VAL A 16 -0.46 21.01 7.18
CA VAL A 16 -0.24 19.79 6.38
C VAL A 16 -1.46 19.55 5.52
N PRO A 17 -1.32 19.53 4.17
CA PRO A 17 -2.46 19.37 3.29
C PRO A 17 -2.98 17.92 3.30
N THR A 18 -4.29 17.79 3.14
CA THR A 18 -4.96 16.54 2.79
C THR A 18 -5.23 16.48 1.28
N ILE A 19 -5.67 15.33 0.78
CA ILE A 19 -5.94 15.14 -0.64
C ILE A 19 -7.16 15.98 -1.02
N GLY A 20 -6.97 17.04 -1.80
CA GLY A 20 -8.05 17.92 -2.26
C GLY A 20 -8.80 18.64 -1.13
N GLY A 21 -8.18 18.81 0.05
CA GLY A 21 -8.86 19.38 1.23
C GLY A 21 -9.90 18.45 1.86
N SER A 22 -9.92 17.17 1.49
CA SER A 22 -10.81 16.16 2.07
C SER A 22 -10.32 15.63 3.42
N ARG A 23 -11.05 14.68 4.02
CA ARG A 23 -10.60 13.92 5.19
C ARG A 23 -9.48 12.91 4.89
N TYR A 24 -9.19 12.67 3.62
CA TYR A 24 -8.22 11.67 3.19
C TYR A 24 -6.82 12.26 3.17
N MET A 25 -5.89 11.62 3.87
CA MET A 25 -4.49 12.04 3.88
C MET A 25 -3.59 10.95 3.29
N LEU A 26 -2.55 11.36 2.58
CA LEU A 26 -1.51 10.46 2.12
C LEU A 26 -0.43 10.35 3.19
N LEU A 27 -0.15 9.13 3.65
CA LEU A 27 0.92 8.85 4.59
C LEU A 27 2.00 8.03 3.88
N GLU A 28 3.19 8.62 3.70
CA GLU A 28 4.37 7.95 3.16
C GLU A 28 5.34 7.58 4.30
N PRO A 29 5.45 6.30 4.69
CA PRO A 29 6.44 5.86 5.65
C PRO A 29 7.86 5.88 5.06
N SER A 30 8.88 5.86 5.92
CA SER A 30 10.27 5.68 5.47
C SER A 30 10.43 4.35 4.73
N HIS A 31 11.05 4.41 3.55
CA HIS A 31 11.22 3.25 2.66
C HIS A 31 12.07 2.15 3.30
N HIS A 32 13.01 2.51 4.18
CA HIS A 32 14.02 1.59 4.69
C HIS A 32 13.86 1.22 6.16
N VAL A 33 13.11 2.02 6.92
CA VAL A 33 12.99 1.87 8.38
C VAL A 33 11.53 1.96 8.77
N ALA A 34 11.00 0.88 9.36
CA ALA A 34 9.67 0.90 9.94
C ALA A 34 9.61 1.95 11.06
N PRO A 35 8.67 2.91 11.03
CA PRO A 35 8.50 3.84 12.14
C PRO A 35 8.17 3.06 13.42
N PRO A 36 8.78 3.39 14.57
CA PRO A 36 8.37 2.81 15.84
C PRO A 36 6.93 3.20 16.11
N ARG A 37 6.13 2.25 16.63
CA ARG A 37 4.70 2.45 16.95
C ARG A 37 3.90 2.93 15.72
N PHE A 38 4.24 2.43 14.54
CA PHE A 38 3.57 2.79 13.28
C PHE A 38 2.06 2.55 13.35
N GLU A 39 1.64 1.37 13.81
CA GLU A 39 0.22 1.00 13.97
C GLU A 39 -0.54 1.97 14.90
N GLU A 40 0.05 2.31 16.04
CA GLU A 40 -0.53 3.26 17.00
C GLU A 40 -0.66 4.65 16.39
N SER A 41 0.38 5.12 15.69
CA SER A 41 0.38 6.44 15.05
C SER A 41 -0.68 6.55 13.95
N VAL A 42 -0.88 5.49 13.16
CA VAL A 42 -1.96 5.41 12.17
C VAL A 42 -3.32 5.46 12.85
N PHE A 43 -3.49 4.76 13.98
CA PHE A 43 -4.74 4.77 14.73
C PHE A 43 -5.06 6.13 15.37
N GLU A 44 -4.05 6.85 15.88
CA GLU A 44 -4.22 8.22 16.37
C GLU A 44 -4.74 9.17 15.29
N LEU A 45 -4.21 9.06 14.06
CA LEU A 45 -4.68 9.85 12.92
C LEU A 45 -6.14 9.50 12.55
N MET A 46 -6.49 8.21 12.58
CA MET A 46 -7.86 7.76 12.28
C MET A 46 -8.87 8.21 13.34
N THR A 47 -8.52 8.10 14.63
CA THR A 47 -9.39 8.57 15.73
C THR A 47 -9.56 10.09 15.74
N ALA A 48 -8.63 10.84 15.15
CA ALA A 48 -8.77 12.26 14.90
C ALA A 48 -9.68 12.62 13.71
N GLY A 49 -10.26 11.63 13.01
CA GLY A 49 -11.25 11.83 11.94
C GLY A 49 -10.69 11.76 10.52
N TYR A 50 -9.41 11.44 10.34
CA TYR A 50 -8.79 11.30 9.03
C TYR A 50 -8.91 9.88 8.49
N THR A 51 -9.06 9.75 7.17
CA THR A 51 -8.85 8.47 6.48
C THR A 51 -7.42 8.42 5.97
N VAL A 52 -6.61 7.55 6.58
CA VAL A 52 -5.18 7.42 6.26
C VAL A 52 -5.02 6.52 5.04
N LEU A 53 -4.54 7.07 3.91
CA LEU A 53 -4.04 6.31 2.76
C LEU A 53 -2.54 6.12 2.91
N ILE A 54 -2.12 4.91 3.24
CA ILE A 54 -0.71 4.54 3.28
C ILE A 54 -0.25 4.29 1.85
N THR A 55 0.70 5.10 1.39
CA THR A 55 1.21 5.01 0.02
C THR A 55 2.31 3.97 -0.09
N HIS A 56 2.22 3.26 -1.21
CA HIS A 56 3.15 2.30 -1.77
C HIS A 56 3.82 1.32 -0.78
N PRO A 57 3.06 0.67 0.13
CA PRO A 57 3.62 -0.26 1.09
C PRO A 57 4.40 -1.40 0.43
N GLU A 58 4.09 -1.76 -0.82
CA GLU A 58 4.81 -2.76 -1.61
C GLU A 58 6.28 -2.42 -1.90
N ARG A 59 6.67 -1.15 -1.73
CA ARG A 59 8.04 -0.65 -1.94
C ARG A 59 8.86 -0.59 -0.66
N LEU A 60 8.23 -0.73 0.50
CA LEU A 60 8.91 -0.63 1.79
C LEU A 60 9.79 -1.87 1.98
N SER A 61 11.07 -1.69 2.32
CA SER A 61 11.99 -2.82 2.46
C SER A 61 11.55 -3.81 3.53
N TRP A 62 10.84 -3.31 4.54
CA TRP A 62 10.34 -4.01 5.72
C TRP A 62 8.91 -4.57 5.57
N VAL A 63 8.28 -4.45 4.39
CA VAL A 63 6.90 -4.91 4.16
C VAL A 63 6.68 -6.39 4.48
N GLU A 64 7.69 -7.22 4.24
CA GLU A 64 7.63 -8.68 4.46
C GLU A 64 7.50 -9.04 5.94
N ASP A 65 8.33 -8.41 6.76
CA ASP A 65 8.36 -8.64 8.20
C ASP A 65 7.17 -7.98 8.92
N GLN A 66 6.42 -7.12 8.23
CA GLN A 66 5.35 -6.30 8.81
C GLN A 66 4.03 -6.44 8.05
N TYR A 67 3.88 -7.44 7.18
CA TYR A 67 2.67 -7.60 6.37
C TYR A 67 1.42 -7.68 7.26
N GLU A 68 1.49 -8.44 8.35
CA GLU A 68 0.41 -8.57 9.32
C GLU A 68 0.02 -7.23 9.98
N VAL A 69 0.97 -6.30 10.14
CA VAL A 69 0.68 -4.95 10.65
C VAL A 69 -0.21 -4.20 9.64
N PHE A 70 0.12 -4.28 8.34
CA PHE A 70 -0.68 -3.67 7.28
C PHE A 70 -2.08 -4.29 7.19
N GLU A 71 -2.20 -5.61 7.35
CA GLU A 71 -3.50 -6.27 7.41
C GLU A 71 -4.34 -5.76 8.60
N ARG A 72 -3.74 -5.67 9.79
CA ARG A 72 -4.45 -5.19 10.99
C ARG A 72 -4.92 -3.74 10.86
N ILE A 73 -4.06 -2.83 10.41
CA ILE A 73 -4.45 -1.43 10.23
C ILE A 73 -5.47 -1.26 9.09
N SER A 74 -5.37 -2.08 8.04
CA SER A 74 -6.35 -2.10 6.95
C SER A 74 -7.73 -2.55 7.44
N ARG A 75 -7.79 -3.63 8.24
CA ARG A 75 -9.03 -4.10 8.88
C ARG A 75 -9.63 -3.09 9.87
N ARG A 76 -8.83 -2.14 10.36
CA ARG A 76 -9.26 -1.03 11.22
C ARG A 76 -9.65 0.23 10.45
N GLY A 77 -9.62 0.22 9.11
CA GLY A 77 -10.11 1.31 8.28
C GLY A 77 -9.02 2.14 7.57
N ALA A 78 -7.73 1.84 7.77
CA ALA A 78 -6.69 2.47 6.97
C ALA A 78 -6.73 1.93 5.53
N TRP A 79 -6.44 2.79 4.56
CA TRP A 79 -6.45 2.44 3.14
C TRP A 79 -5.03 2.21 2.66
N MET A 80 -4.86 1.22 1.78
CA MET A 80 -3.58 1.01 1.08
C MET A 80 -3.69 1.55 -0.34
N GLN A 81 -2.69 2.30 -0.77
CA GLN A 81 -2.53 2.71 -2.17
C GLN A 81 -1.32 2.00 -2.78
N ILE A 82 -1.55 1.16 -3.80
CA ILE A 82 -0.49 0.42 -4.51
C ILE A 82 -0.08 1.17 -5.77
N THR A 83 1.22 1.26 -6.05
CA THR A 83 1.74 1.96 -7.22
C THR A 83 1.48 1.16 -8.49
N ALA A 84 0.98 1.81 -9.54
CA ALA A 84 0.70 1.18 -10.82
C ALA A 84 1.90 0.40 -11.39
N GLY A 85 3.10 0.99 -11.30
CA GLY A 85 4.34 0.36 -11.75
C GLY A 85 4.72 -0.92 -10.98
N ALA A 86 4.18 -1.15 -9.78
CA ALA A 86 4.40 -2.39 -9.04
C ALA A 86 3.73 -3.56 -9.75
N LEU A 87 2.46 -3.44 -10.10
CA LEU A 87 1.68 -4.50 -10.76
C LEU A 87 2.23 -4.83 -12.15
N THR A 88 2.78 -3.84 -12.85
CA THR A 88 3.40 -4.06 -14.18
C THR A 88 4.88 -4.46 -14.11
N GLY A 89 5.44 -4.71 -12.91
CA GLY A 89 6.81 -5.20 -12.75
C GLY A 89 7.93 -4.19 -12.93
N ARG A 90 7.64 -2.89 -13.03
CA ARG A 90 8.66 -1.84 -13.29
C ARG A 90 9.65 -1.64 -12.15
N PHE A 91 9.23 -1.94 -10.94
CA PHE A 91 10.08 -1.84 -9.75
C PHE A 91 10.74 -3.18 -9.37
N GLY A 92 10.73 -4.14 -10.29
CA GLY A 92 11.31 -5.47 -10.09
C GLY A 92 10.37 -6.46 -9.40
N ARG A 93 10.82 -7.72 -9.37
CA ARG A 93 9.99 -8.88 -8.98
C ARG A 93 9.48 -8.81 -7.53
N ARG A 94 10.29 -8.30 -6.60
CA ARG A 94 9.89 -8.17 -5.19
C ARG A 94 8.72 -7.21 -5.03
N VAL A 95 8.83 -6.02 -5.61
CA VAL A 95 7.79 -4.99 -5.51
C VAL A 95 6.52 -5.43 -6.25
N LYS A 96 6.68 -6.12 -7.39
CA LYS A 96 5.55 -6.75 -8.09
C LYS A 96 4.82 -7.74 -7.20
N TYR A 97 5.54 -8.67 -6.58
CA TYR A 97 4.95 -9.64 -5.67
C TYR A 97 4.13 -8.98 -4.55
N TRP A 98 4.70 -7.99 -3.85
CA TRP A 98 3.97 -7.32 -2.77
C TRP A 98 2.78 -6.49 -3.27
N GLY A 99 2.91 -5.85 -4.42
CA GLY A 99 1.79 -5.14 -5.05
C GLY A 99 0.65 -6.10 -5.39
N GLU A 100 0.98 -7.23 -6.01
CA GLU A 100 0.01 -8.29 -6.33
C GLU A 100 -0.60 -8.90 -5.06
N ARG A 101 0.19 -9.10 -3.99
CA ARG A 101 -0.27 -9.64 -2.72
C ARG A 101 -1.28 -8.73 -2.04
N PHE A 102 -1.00 -7.43 -1.91
CA PHE A 102 -1.95 -6.48 -1.32
C PHE A 102 -3.26 -6.38 -2.12
N VAL A 103 -3.18 -6.45 -3.46
CA VAL A 103 -4.35 -6.44 -4.33
C VAL A 103 -5.13 -7.74 -4.21
N GLY A 104 -4.46 -8.88 -4.39
CA GLY A 104 -5.06 -10.22 -4.39
C GLY A 104 -5.58 -10.68 -3.03
N ASP A 105 -5.07 -10.13 -1.93
CA ASP A 105 -5.64 -10.33 -0.59
C ASP A 105 -6.78 -9.34 -0.28
N GLY A 106 -7.07 -8.41 -1.18
CA GLY A 106 -8.17 -7.46 -1.06
C GLY A 106 -7.92 -6.26 -0.14
N HIS A 107 -6.67 -6.00 0.23
CA HIS A 107 -6.26 -4.89 1.11
C HIS A 107 -6.01 -3.57 0.37
N CYS A 108 -5.81 -3.61 -0.95
CA CYS A 108 -5.62 -2.42 -1.78
C CYS A 108 -6.94 -1.67 -2.00
N MET A 109 -6.98 -0.39 -1.61
CA MET A 109 -8.15 0.47 -1.86
C MET A 109 -7.98 1.30 -3.13
N VAL A 110 -6.76 1.75 -3.43
CA VAL A 110 -6.50 2.67 -4.55
C VAL A 110 -5.27 2.22 -5.34
N LEU A 111 -5.35 2.32 -6.67
CA LEU A 111 -4.17 2.30 -7.53
C LEU A 111 -3.87 3.73 -7.97
N ALA A 112 -2.60 4.13 -7.87
CA ALA A 112 -2.14 5.42 -8.34
C ALA A 112 -0.81 5.28 -9.10
N THR A 113 -0.53 6.22 -9.99
CA THR A 113 0.65 6.14 -10.86
C THR A 113 1.95 6.39 -10.09
N ASP A 114 1.87 7.28 -9.09
CA ASP A 114 3.02 7.92 -8.45
C ASP A 114 4.00 8.47 -9.51
N ALA A 115 3.46 9.04 -10.61
CA ALA A 115 4.27 9.47 -11.76
C ALA A 115 5.20 10.65 -11.40
N HIS A 116 6.44 10.59 -11.88
CA HIS A 116 7.46 11.63 -11.66
C HIS A 116 8.14 12.09 -12.95
N HIS A 117 7.92 11.40 -14.08
CA HIS A 117 8.52 11.75 -15.37
C HIS A 117 7.78 11.04 -16.51
N PRO A 118 7.57 11.68 -17.69
CA PRO A 118 6.85 11.05 -18.81
C PRO A 118 7.51 9.80 -19.42
N GLN A 119 8.76 9.48 -19.06
CA GLN A 119 9.53 8.37 -19.64
C GLN A 119 10.08 7.44 -18.55
N ARG A 120 10.68 7.99 -17.49
CA ARG A 120 11.27 7.19 -16.40
C ARG A 120 10.23 6.64 -15.43
N ARG A 121 9.16 7.42 -15.16
CA ARG A 121 8.08 7.04 -14.25
C ARG A 121 6.73 7.52 -14.82
N PRO A 122 6.31 6.98 -15.99
CA PRO A 122 5.14 7.44 -16.73
C PRO A 122 3.83 7.10 -16.03
N PRO A 123 2.75 7.86 -16.28
CA PRO A 123 1.44 7.67 -15.64
C PRO A 123 0.64 6.52 -16.26
N LEU A 124 1.15 5.29 -16.16
CA LEU A 124 0.51 4.11 -16.78
C LEU A 124 -0.45 3.40 -15.83
N LEU A 125 -1.63 3.99 -15.66
CA LEU A 125 -2.67 3.46 -14.78
C LEU A 125 -3.53 2.38 -15.46
N ALA A 126 -3.66 2.42 -16.78
CA ALA A 126 -4.52 1.49 -17.52
C ALA A 126 -4.00 0.05 -17.42
N GLU A 127 -2.71 -0.16 -17.63
CA GLU A 127 -2.06 -1.47 -17.54
C GLU A 127 -2.11 -2.04 -16.13
N ALA A 128 -2.00 -1.18 -15.11
CA ALA A 128 -2.15 -1.59 -13.72
C ALA A 128 -3.59 -1.99 -13.38
N ARG A 129 -4.59 -1.28 -13.93
CA ARG A 129 -6.00 -1.67 -13.79
C ARG A 129 -6.25 -3.05 -14.40
N GLU A 130 -5.74 -3.33 -15.60
CA GLU A 130 -5.92 -4.65 -16.23
C GLU A 130 -5.20 -5.76 -15.43
N ALA A 131 -3.99 -5.49 -14.91
CA ALA A 131 -3.30 -6.42 -14.04
C ALA A 131 -4.07 -6.70 -12.74
N ALA A 132 -4.69 -5.68 -12.13
CA ALA A 132 -5.56 -5.85 -10.98
C ALA A 132 -6.85 -6.61 -11.33
N ALA A 133 -7.46 -6.34 -12.49
CA ALA A 133 -8.66 -7.04 -12.93
C ALA A 133 -8.45 -8.56 -13.08
N ALA A 134 -7.24 -8.98 -13.49
CA ALA A 134 -6.87 -10.39 -13.52
C ALA A 134 -6.77 -11.05 -12.13
N LEU A 135 -6.56 -10.26 -11.06
CA LEU A 135 -6.46 -10.75 -9.68
C LEU A 135 -7.81 -10.72 -8.95
N VAL A 136 -8.58 -9.65 -9.13
CA VAL A 136 -9.76 -9.34 -8.28
C VAL A 136 -11.05 -9.05 -9.06
N GLY A 137 -11.02 -9.17 -10.39
CA GLY A 137 -12.16 -8.87 -11.26
C GLY A 137 -12.24 -7.40 -11.69
N ALA A 138 -12.96 -7.17 -12.79
CA ALA A 138 -13.00 -5.88 -13.48
C ALA A 138 -13.70 -4.77 -12.66
N ASP A 139 -14.73 -5.13 -11.89
CA ASP A 139 -15.50 -4.18 -11.08
C ASP A 139 -14.65 -3.60 -9.96
N GLU A 140 -13.98 -4.47 -9.19
CA GLU A 140 -13.11 -4.04 -8.10
C GLU A 140 -11.90 -3.26 -8.61
N ALA A 141 -11.27 -3.71 -9.71
CA ALA A 141 -10.22 -2.93 -10.37
C ALA A 141 -10.72 -1.55 -10.82
N GLY A 142 -11.98 -1.44 -11.26
CA GLY A 142 -12.65 -0.18 -11.55
C GLY A 142 -12.83 0.71 -10.32
N HIS A 143 -13.21 0.13 -9.18
CA HIS A 143 -13.32 0.87 -7.92
C HIS A 143 -11.98 1.47 -7.48
N MET A 144 -10.88 0.72 -7.63
CA MET A 144 -9.53 1.16 -7.25
C MET A 144 -9.00 2.38 -8.03
N VAL A 145 -9.45 2.59 -9.27
CA VAL A 145 -8.94 3.67 -10.16
C VAL A 145 -9.94 4.77 -10.47
N ARG A 146 -11.23 4.55 -10.22
CA ARG A 146 -12.28 5.55 -10.51
C ARG A 146 -13.17 5.84 -9.31
N THR A 147 -13.82 4.82 -8.75
CA THR A 147 -14.88 5.04 -7.75
C THR A 147 -14.33 5.61 -6.45
N ARG A 148 -13.35 4.94 -5.84
CA ARG A 148 -12.75 5.39 -4.57
C ARG A 148 -11.94 6.68 -4.74
N PRO A 149 -11.12 6.85 -5.81
CA PRO A 149 -10.49 8.14 -6.10
C PRO A 149 -11.47 9.31 -6.27
N ALA A 150 -12.60 9.11 -6.97
CA ALA A 150 -13.64 10.14 -7.07
C ALA A 150 -14.27 10.46 -5.71
N GLY A 151 -14.53 9.43 -4.89
CA GLY A 151 -15.02 9.59 -3.52
C GLY A 151 -14.07 10.38 -2.62
N ILE A 152 -12.75 10.18 -2.77
CA ILE A 152 -11.73 10.95 -2.06
C ILE A 152 -11.86 12.44 -2.41
N ILE A 153 -11.91 12.79 -3.69
CA ILE A 153 -12.04 14.18 -4.15
C ILE A 153 -13.37 14.80 -3.69
N ALA A 154 -14.45 14.03 -3.69
CA ALA A 154 -15.76 14.46 -3.20
C ALA A 154 -15.86 14.48 -1.66
N ASN A 155 -14.79 14.13 -0.93
CA ASN A 155 -14.78 13.98 0.53
C ASN A 155 -15.93 13.10 1.06
N THR A 156 -16.29 12.07 0.29
CA THR A 156 -17.32 11.09 0.69
C THR A 156 -16.84 10.32 1.91
N ALA A 157 -17.74 9.96 2.83
CA ALA A 157 -17.36 9.14 3.98
C ALA A 157 -16.94 7.72 3.51
N PRO A 158 -15.87 7.12 4.06
CA PRO A 158 -15.33 5.85 3.58
C PRO A 158 -16.33 4.69 3.64
N GLU A 159 -17.26 4.70 4.60
CA GLU A 159 -18.33 3.71 4.75
C GLU A 159 -19.41 3.79 3.65
N LEU A 160 -19.47 4.90 2.90
CA LEU A 160 -20.37 5.08 1.76
C LEU A 160 -19.71 4.70 0.42
N LEU A 161 -18.44 4.32 0.45
CA LEU A 161 -17.69 3.86 -0.73
C LEU A 161 -17.62 2.34 -0.75
N PRO A 162 -17.37 1.72 -1.92
CA PRO A 162 -17.18 0.28 -2.00
C PRO A 162 -16.13 -0.20 -0.98
N PRO A 163 -16.47 -1.17 -0.12
CA PRO A 163 -15.59 -1.62 0.97
C PRO A 163 -14.33 -2.29 0.41
N PRO A 164 -13.30 -2.53 1.24
CA PRO A 164 -12.19 -3.37 0.84
C PRO A 164 -12.68 -4.78 0.46
N LEU A 165 -12.04 -5.36 -0.54
CA LEU A 165 -12.47 -6.64 -1.09
C LEU A 165 -12.41 -7.78 -0.07
N PHE A 166 -11.45 -7.75 0.87
CA PHE A 166 -11.37 -8.76 1.94
C PHE A 166 -12.61 -8.81 2.85
N ALA A 167 -13.41 -7.73 2.89
CA ALA A 167 -14.63 -7.66 3.69
C ALA A 167 -15.87 -8.14 2.91
N THR A 168 -15.72 -8.49 1.63
CA THR A 168 -16.82 -8.95 0.79
C THR A 168 -17.14 -10.42 1.09
N PRO A 169 -18.41 -10.79 1.38
CA PRO A 169 -18.79 -12.18 1.61
C PRO A 169 -18.40 -13.10 0.45
N GLY A 170 -17.79 -14.25 0.77
CA GLY A 170 -17.37 -15.24 -0.22
C GLY A 170 -16.07 -14.90 -0.96
N PHE A 171 -15.44 -13.76 -0.68
CA PHE A 171 -14.12 -13.46 -1.23
C PHE A 171 -13.07 -14.44 -0.72
N THR A 172 -12.29 -14.98 -1.64
CA THR A 172 -11.12 -15.82 -1.34
C THR A 172 -9.87 -15.12 -1.88
N PRO A 173 -8.85 -14.88 -1.04
CA PRO A 173 -7.60 -14.29 -1.49
C PRO A 173 -6.98 -15.05 -2.66
N ALA A 174 -6.36 -14.33 -3.59
CA ALA A 174 -5.63 -14.95 -4.69
C ALA A 174 -4.45 -15.78 -4.14
N SER A 175 -4.16 -16.92 -4.78
CA SER A 175 -2.98 -17.71 -4.44
C SER A 175 -1.71 -16.96 -4.85
N HIS A 176 -0.80 -16.74 -3.90
CA HIS A 176 0.47 -16.07 -4.15
C HIS A 176 1.64 -16.97 -3.77
N ASP A 177 2.45 -17.37 -4.75
CA ASP A 177 3.73 -18.00 -4.48
C ASP A 177 4.76 -16.93 -4.11
N ALA A 178 5.26 -17.00 -2.87
CA ALA A 178 6.34 -16.13 -2.44
C ALA A 178 7.56 -16.28 -3.37
N PRO A 179 8.17 -15.18 -3.84
CA PRO A 179 9.38 -15.27 -4.65
C PRO A 179 10.44 -16.00 -3.83
N ARG A 180 11.04 -17.06 -4.40
CA ARG A 180 12.14 -17.79 -3.76
C ARG A 180 13.20 -16.78 -3.36
N SER A 181 13.34 -16.53 -2.05
CA SER A 181 14.36 -15.62 -1.56
C SER A 181 15.71 -16.24 -1.89
N GLY A 182 16.44 -15.62 -2.83
CA GLY A 182 17.87 -15.82 -2.93
C GLY A 182 18.52 -15.14 -1.74
N SER A 183 18.25 -15.63 -0.52
CA SER A 183 18.72 -14.95 0.68
C SER A 183 20.24 -14.90 0.64
N ALA A 184 20.78 -13.69 0.71
CA ALA A 184 22.20 -13.47 0.92
C ALA A 184 22.68 -14.23 2.18
N LEU A 185 21.77 -14.46 3.14
CA LEU A 185 21.97 -15.29 4.33
C LEU A 185 22.30 -16.75 4.00
N ALA A 186 21.63 -17.38 3.03
CA ALA A 186 21.94 -18.75 2.59
C ALA A 186 23.24 -18.85 1.79
N ARG A 187 23.75 -17.74 1.24
CA ARG A 187 25.06 -17.67 0.56
C ARG A 187 26.18 -17.43 1.57
N PHE A 188 25.94 -16.60 2.58
CA PHE A 188 26.85 -16.35 3.70
C PHE A 188 27.07 -17.61 4.57
N LEU A 189 26.00 -18.33 4.89
CA LEU A 189 26.07 -19.60 5.65
C LEU A 189 26.74 -20.74 4.86
N ARG A 190 26.72 -20.70 3.52
CA ARG A 190 27.49 -21.61 2.67
C ARG A 190 28.96 -21.22 2.54
N GLY A 191 29.28 -19.93 2.53
CA GLY A 191 30.68 -19.45 2.55
C GLY A 191 31.42 -19.81 3.83
N LEU A 192 30.76 -19.75 4.98
CA LEU A 192 31.36 -20.10 6.28
C LEU A 192 31.61 -21.61 6.47
N ARG A 193 30.92 -22.47 5.72
CA ARG A 193 31.14 -23.94 5.76
C ARG A 193 32.23 -24.42 4.81
N SER A 194 32.69 -23.58 3.88
CA SER A 194 33.74 -23.94 2.90
C SER A 194 35.16 -23.53 3.34
N SER A 195 35.32 -22.88 4.50
CA SER A 195 36.61 -22.40 5.03
C SER A 195 37.17 -23.25 6.18
N ARG A 196 36.61 -24.44 6.42
CA ARG A 196 37.18 -25.45 7.32
C ARG A 196 37.41 -26.74 6.55
N ALA A 197 38.45 -26.75 5.74
CA ALA A 197 39.12 -27.94 5.21
C ALA A 197 40.61 -27.58 5.10
#